data_AF-A0A1L9B6M0-F1
#
_entry.id   AF-A0A1L9B6M0-F1
#
_cell.length_a   1.000
_cell.length_b   1.000
_cell.length_c   1.000
_cell.angle_alpha   90.00
_cell.angle_beta   90.00
_cell.angle_gamma   90.00
#
_symmetry.space_group_name_H-M   'P 1'
#
loop_
_entity.id
_entity.type
_entity.pdbx_description
1 polymer ?
#
loop_
_entity_poly.entity_id
_entity_poly.type
_entity_poly.pdbx_seq_one_letter_code
_entity_poly.pdbx_strand_id
1 'polypeptide(L)'
;MNEGPSWKDNWKVRLYERVRERGFDSLTAFAEARPTTSLVALAAELGEADISAVQIFSGLVAEAERSHQVTRLVRSQFVRELSESLPDGWPTVMDETSRFEVAQALAFWFGFTPETHRKRAERVMTALRTTPPPPGWRPLGPDDELLRTLLPDEEV
;
A
#
# COMPACT_ATOMS: atom_id res chain seq x y z
N MET A 1 9.95 -22.79 0.29
CA MET A 1 9.01 -22.02 -0.54
C MET A 1 8.81 -22.82 -1.81
N ASN A 2 7.61 -23.34 -2.05
CA ASN A 2 7.33 -24.14 -3.25
C ASN A 2 7.07 -23.23 -4.45
N GLU A 3 7.63 -23.60 -5.59
CA GLU A 3 7.48 -22.96 -6.90
C GLU A 3 6.04 -23.11 -7.41
N GLY A 4 5.13 -22.31 -6.85
CA GLY A 4 3.76 -22.18 -7.36
C GLY A 4 3.75 -21.60 -8.79
N PRO A 5 2.65 -21.80 -9.54
CA PRO A 5 2.51 -21.32 -10.91
C PRO A 5 2.79 -19.81 -11.08
N SER A 6 2.58 -19.01 -10.03
CA SER A 6 2.89 -17.58 -10.00
C SER A 6 4.36 -17.27 -10.33
N TRP A 7 5.29 -18.15 -9.94
CA TRP A 7 6.73 -17.93 -10.10
C TRP A 7 7.33 -18.58 -11.35
N LYS A 8 6.52 -19.28 -12.15
CA LYS A 8 6.98 -19.87 -13.43
C LYS A 8 7.23 -18.77 -14.46
N ASP A 9 8.22 -18.95 -15.33
CA ASP A 9 8.65 -18.04 -16.41
C ASP A 9 8.90 -16.57 -16.00
N ASN A 10 8.93 -15.66 -16.98
CA ASN A 10 9.13 -14.22 -16.76
C ASN A 10 7.84 -13.55 -16.25
N TRP A 11 7.47 -13.82 -15.00
CA TRP A 11 6.26 -13.29 -14.37
C TRP A 11 6.13 -11.76 -14.43
N LYS A 12 7.25 -11.03 -14.49
CA LYS A 12 7.25 -9.57 -14.64
C LYS A 12 6.61 -9.16 -15.97
N VAL A 13 7.00 -9.82 -17.07
CA VAL A 13 6.42 -9.54 -18.39
C VAL A 13 4.92 -9.82 -18.37
N ARG A 14 4.51 -10.98 -17.86
CA ARG A 14 3.09 -11.33 -17.73
C ARG A 14 2.31 -10.31 -16.92
N LEU A 15 2.83 -9.88 -15.75
CA LEU A 15 2.18 -8.88 -14.92
C LEU A 15 1.88 -7.60 -15.73
N TYR A 16 2.86 -7.09 -16.46
CA TYR A 16 2.67 -5.89 -17.28
C TYR A 16 1.76 -6.12 -18.50
N GLU A 17 1.73 -7.32 -19.07
CA GLU A 17 0.75 -7.68 -20.11
C GLU A 17 -0.67 -7.64 -19.55
N ARG A 18 -0.93 -8.25 -18.38
CA ARG A 18 -2.25 -8.21 -17.73
C ARG A 18 -2.70 -6.78 -17.42
N VAL A 19 -1.79 -5.95 -16.94
CA VAL A 19 -2.08 -4.53 -16.67
C VAL A 19 -2.51 -3.80 -17.95
N ARG A 20 -1.81 -4.04 -19.08
CA ARG A 20 -2.16 -3.45 -20.39
C ARG A 20 -3.46 -4.01 -20.96
N GLU A 21 -3.74 -5.30 -20.78
CA GLU A 21 -5.03 -5.92 -21.13
C GLU A 21 -6.21 -5.25 -20.39
N ARG A 22 -5.94 -4.64 -19.22
CA ARG A 22 -6.91 -3.83 -18.45
C ARG A 22 -6.93 -2.35 -18.81
N GLY A 23 -6.19 -1.94 -19.84
CA GLY A 23 -6.18 -0.56 -20.35
C GLY A 23 -5.35 0.42 -19.52
N PHE A 24 -4.38 -0.08 -18.73
CA PHE A 24 -3.48 0.77 -17.95
C PHE A 24 -2.05 0.72 -18.53
N ASP A 25 -1.40 1.89 -18.56
CA ASP A 25 -0.04 2.02 -19.10
C ASP A 25 1.05 1.59 -18.11
N SER A 26 0.72 1.53 -16.82
CA SER A 26 1.63 1.14 -15.74
C SER A 26 0.90 0.41 -14.62
N LEU A 27 1.65 -0.37 -13.83
CA LEU A 27 1.09 -1.07 -12.68
C LEU A 27 0.63 -0.07 -11.61
N THR A 28 1.40 1.01 -11.45
CA THR A 28 1.06 2.15 -10.59
C THR A 28 -0.28 2.75 -10.99
N ALA A 29 -0.53 3.01 -12.28
CA ALA A 29 -1.81 3.56 -12.75
C ALA A 29 -2.98 2.59 -12.48
N PHE A 30 -2.78 1.29 -12.72
CA PHE A 30 -3.78 0.27 -12.40
C PHE A 30 -4.12 0.25 -10.90
N ALA A 31 -3.11 0.29 -10.04
CA ALA A 31 -3.29 0.28 -8.60
C ALA A 31 -3.94 1.58 -8.10
N GLU A 32 -3.57 2.74 -8.64
CA GLU A 32 -4.09 4.05 -8.23
C GLU A 32 -5.51 4.33 -8.66
N ALA A 33 -6.00 3.68 -9.72
CA ALA A 33 -7.43 3.69 -10.03
C ALA A 33 -8.29 3.01 -8.94
N ARG A 34 -7.66 2.28 -8.02
CA ARG A 34 -8.29 1.49 -6.94
C ARG A 34 -7.53 1.70 -5.62
N PRO A 35 -7.43 2.92 -5.10
CA PRO A 35 -6.46 3.26 -4.05
C PRO A 35 -6.68 2.51 -2.73
N THR A 36 -7.90 2.10 -2.43
CA THR A 36 -8.29 1.40 -1.19
C THR A 36 -8.37 -0.12 -1.33
N THR A 37 -8.16 -0.68 -2.53
CA THR A 37 -8.24 -2.13 -2.78
C THR A 37 -6.98 -2.83 -2.25
N SER A 38 -7.11 -3.97 -1.56
CA SER A 38 -5.95 -4.69 -1.05
C SER A 38 -5.07 -5.26 -2.18
N LEU A 39 -3.79 -5.52 -1.89
CA LEU A 39 -2.88 -6.11 -2.88
C LEU A 39 -3.35 -7.50 -3.35
N VAL A 40 -4.01 -8.27 -2.47
CA VAL A 40 -4.59 -9.57 -2.81
C VAL A 40 -5.73 -9.41 -3.80
N ALA A 41 -6.63 -8.45 -3.57
CA ALA A 41 -7.74 -8.17 -4.48
C ALA A 41 -7.25 -7.62 -5.84
N LEU A 42 -6.21 -6.78 -5.85
CA LEU A 42 -5.56 -6.35 -7.10
C LEU A 42 -4.95 -7.54 -7.87
N ALA A 43 -4.32 -8.47 -7.16
CA ALA A 43 -3.77 -9.67 -7.77
C ALA A 43 -4.88 -10.56 -8.35
N ALA A 44 -5.97 -10.76 -7.60
CA ALA A 44 -7.14 -11.50 -8.04
C ALA A 44 -7.76 -10.88 -9.30
N GLU A 45 -7.84 -9.55 -9.34
CA GLU A 45 -8.32 -8.84 -10.50
C GLU A 45 -7.44 -9.09 -11.73
N LEU A 46 -6.11 -9.10 -11.61
CA LEU A 46 -5.20 -9.37 -12.74
C LEU A 46 -5.09 -10.87 -13.10
N GLY A 47 -5.42 -11.77 -12.17
CA GLY A 47 -5.47 -13.22 -12.37
C GLY A 47 -5.32 -14.00 -11.07
N GLU A 48 -6.43 -14.43 -10.49
CA GLU A 48 -6.60 -15.09 -9.16
C GLU A 48 -5.64 -16.28 -8.86
N ALA A 49 -5.08 -16.92 -9.87
CA ALA A 49 -4.11 -18.02 -9.70
C ALA A 49 -2.75 -17.80 -10.38
N ASP A 50 -2.56 -16.66 -11.06
CA ASP A 50 -1.40 -16.35 -11.90
C ASP A 50 -0.54 -15.25 -11.26
N ILE A 51 -1.18 -14.27 -10.61
CA ILE A 51 -0.51 -13.12 -10.00
C ILE A 51 -0.74 -13.14 -8.48
N SER A 52 0.34 -12.96 -7.72
CA SER A 52 0.30 -12.86 -6.25
C SER A 52 0.45 -11.41 -5.78
N ALA A 53 -0.04 -11.12 -4.57
CA ALA A 53 0.13 -9.80 -3.93
C ALA A 53 1.60 -9.36 -3.83
N VAL A 54 2.52 -10.30 -3.60
CA VAL A 54 3.97 -10.04 -3.54
C VAL A 54 4.50 -9.55 -4.89
N GLN A 55 4.00 -10.09 -6.00
CA GLN A 55 4.38 -9.67 -7.35
C GLN A 55 3.85 -8.28 -7.68
N ILE A 56 2.60 -7.98 -7.30
CA ILE A 56 2.05 -6.63 -7.40
C ILE A 56 2.94 -5.64 -6.66
N PHE A 57 3.23 -5.90 -5.39
CA PHE A 57 4.02 -4.99 -4.58
C PHE A 57 5.45 -4.84 -5.10
N SER A 58 6.10 -5.93 -5.51
CA SER A 58 7.43 -5.89 -6.11
C SER A 58 7.46 -5.06 -7.40
N GLY A 59 6.43 -5.16 -8.24
CA GLY A 59 6.28 -4.33 -9.43
C GLY A 59 6.11 -2.85 -9.09
N LEU A 60 5.27 -2.54 -8.11
CA LEU A 60 5.02 -1.17 -7.64
C LEU A 60 6.29 -0.53 -7.09
N VAL A 61 7.08 -1.25 -6.28
CA VAL A 61 8.39 -0.79 -5.79
C VAL A 61 9.31 -0.48 -6.98
N ALA A 62 9.42 -1.39 -7.95
CA ALA A 62 10.30 -1.19 -9.10
C ALA A 62 9.88 -0.01 -10.01
N GLU A 63 8.59 0.32 -10.11
CA GLU A 63 8.13 1.53 -10.80
C GLU A 63 8.38 2.79 -9.97
N ALA A 64 8.12 2.75 -8.66
CA ALA A 64 8.31 3.87 -7.76
C ALA A 64 9.80 4.25 -7.63
N GLU A 65 10.70 3.27 -7.57
CA GLU A 65 12.15 3.53 -7.57
C GLU A 65 12.60 4.20 -8.87
N ARG A 66 12.15 3.69 -10.02
CA ARG A 66 12.50 4.24 -11.35
C ARG A 66 11.98 5.65 -11.57
N SER A 67 10.84 5.98 -10.97
CA SER A 67 10.19 7.29 -11.09
C SER A 67 10.51 8.22 -9.93
N HIS A 68 11.33 7.80 -8.96
CA HIS A 68 11.64 8.54 -7.73
C HIS A 68 10.41 8.87 -6.86
N GLN A 69 9.40 8.00 -6.87
CA GLN A 69 8.11 8.18 -6.18
C GLN A 69 7.92 7.20 -5.02
N VAL A 70 9.00 6.71 -4.39
CA VAL A 70 8.92 5.70 -3.32
C VAL A 70 8.13 6.20 -2.11
N THR A 71 8.30 7.47 -1.72
CA THR A 71 7.50 8.05 -0.62
C THR A 71 6.01 8.01 -0.94
N ARG A 72 5.63 8.32 -2.18
CA ARG A 72 4.24 8.26 -2.61
C ARG A 72 3.71 6.83 -2.63
N LEU A 73 4.52 5.83 -3.02
CA LEU A 73 4.16 4.41 -2.87
C LEU A 73 3.92 4.03 -1.41
N VAL A 74 4.75 4.49 -0.48
CA VAL A 74 4.57 4.23 0.96
C VAL A 74 3.25 4.82 1.46
N ARG A 75 2.87 6.01 1.00
CA ARG A 75 1.55 6.60 1.27
C ARG A 75 0.42 5.76 0.64
N SER A 76 0.57 5.33 -0.61
CA SER A 76 -0.42 4.46 -1.28
C SER A 76 -0.63 3.14 -0.54
N GLN A 77 0.44 2.51 -0.04
CA GLN A 77 0.31 1.28 0.74
C GLN A 77 -0.38 1.53 2.07
N PHE A 78 -0.08 2.65 2.76
CA PHE A 78 -0.77 3.02 4.00
C PHE A 78 -2.30 3.07 3.80
N VAL A 79 -2.75 3.69 2.71
CA VAL A 79 -4.19 3.80 2.37
C VAL A 79 -4.84 2.42 2.25
N ARG A 80 -4.18 1.46 1.59
CA ARG A 80 -4.70 0.09 1.41
C ARG A 80 -4.84 -0.63 2.75
N GLU A 81 -3.77 -0.64 3.54
CA GLU A 81 -3.76 -1.33 4.84
C GLU A 81 -4.78 -0.73 5.81
N LEU A 82 -4.89 0.60 5.83
CA LEU A 82 -5.87 1.29 6.67
C LEU A 82 -7.30 1.03 6.20
N SER A 83 -7.56 1.01 4.90
CA SER A 83 -8.91 0.74 4.37
C SER A 83 -9.36 -0.69 4.61
N GLU A 84 -8.43 -1.65 4.57
CA GLU A 84 -8.70 -3.07 4.84
C GLU A 84 -8.90 -3.34 6.32
N SER A 85 -8.06 -2.76 7.18
CA SER A 85 -8.09 -3.02 8.63
C SER A 85 -9.10 -2.13 9.38
N LEU A 86 -9.39 -0.93 8.88
CA LEU A 86 -10.29 0.06 9.49
C LEU A 86 -11.27 0.60 8.42
N PRO A 87 -12.26 -0.20 7.99
CA PRO A 87 -13.18 0.18 6.92
C PRO A 87 -13.99 1.45 7.24
N ASP A 88 -14.28 1.69 8.53
CA ASP A 88 -14.99 2.88 9.05
C ASP A 88 -14.05 4.05 9.39
N GLY A 89 -12.75 3.91 9.12
CA GLY A 89 -11.73 4.90 9.41
C GLY A 89 -11.21 4.86 10.84
N TRP A 90 -10.45 5.89 11.22
CA TRP A 90 -9.81 5.95 12.53
C TRP A 90 -10.84 5.89 13.67
N PRO A 91 -10.60 5.10 14.73
CA PRO A 91 -11.58 4.88 15.78
C PRO A 91 -11.87 6.15 16.58
N THR A 92 -13.13 6.30 17.02
CA THR A 92 -13.54 7.38 17.93
C THR A 92 -13.01 7.17 19.34
N VAL A 93 -12.97 5.91 19.80
CA VAL A 93 -12.51 5.52 21.13
C VAL A 93 -11.43 4.45 20.98
N MET A 94 -10.31 4.61 21.69
CA MET A 94 -9.15 3.72 21.63
C MET A 94 -9.25 2.61 22.71
N ASP A 95 -10.26 1.75 22.58
CA ASP A 95 -10.45 0.55 23.42
C ASP A 95 -9.51 -0.61 23.02
N GLU A 96 -9.68 -1.79 23.60
CA GLU A 96 -8.79 -2.93 23.33
C GLU A 96 -8.87 -3.41 21.88
N THR A 97 -10.09 -3.53 21.33
CA THR A 97 -10.34 -3.99 19.96
C THR A 97 -9.76 -3.00 18.94
N SER A 98 -10.14 -1.73 19.04
CA SER A 98 -9.64 -0.68 18.14
C SER A 98 -8.13 -0.47 18.24
N ARG A 99 -7.54 -0.63 19.44
CA ARG A 99 -6.07 -0.64 19.61
C ARG A 99 -5.42 -1.76 18.82
N PHE A 100 -6.01 -2.96 18.85
CA PHE A 100 -5.48 -4.10 18.11
C PHE A 100 -5.59 -3.89 16.60
N GLU A 101 -6.73 -3.42 16.10
CA GLU A 101 -6.96 -3.15 14.67
C GLU A 101 -6.01 -2.07 14.14
N VAL A 102 -5.86 -0.95 14.85
CA VAL A 102 -4.90 0.11 14.50
C VAL A 102 -3.47 -0.43 14.52
N ALA A 103 -3.10 -1.19 15.55
CA ALA A 103 -1.75 -1.78 15.64
C ALA A 103 -1.47 -2.75 14.49
N GLN A 104 -2.47 -3.56 14.10
CA GLN A 104 -2.37 -4.50 13.00
C GLN A 104 -2.20 -3.77 11.66
N ALA A 105 -3.03 -2.76 11.37
CA ALA A 105 -2.94 -1.96 10.16
C ALA A 105 -1.55 -1.32 10.00
N LEU A 106 -1.04 -0.71 11.08
CA LEU A 106 0.28 -0.07 11.07
C LEU A 106 1.42 -1.10 10.95
N ALA A 107 1.27 -2.29 11.53
CA ALA A 107 2.26 -3.36 11.43
C ALA A 107 2.35 -3.92 10.01
N PHE A 108 1.23 -4.16 9.33
CA PHE A 108 1.22 -4.61 7.94
C PHE A 108 1.81 -3.54 7.01
N TRP A 109 1.40 -2.28 7.17
CA TRP A 109 1.98 -1.18 6.41
C TRP A 109 3.49 -1.06 6.60
N PHE A 110 3.97 -1.17 7.85
CA PHE A 110 5.40 -1.16 8.13
C PHE A 110 6.12 -2.35 7.50
N GLY A 111 5.51 -3.54 7.49
CA GLY A 111 6.03 -4.74 6.83
C GLY A 111 6.24 -4.56 5.33
N PHE A 112 5.35 -3.83 4.65
CA PHE A 112 5.50 -3.46 3.24
C PHE A 112 6.40 -2.25 3.01
N THR A 113 6.78 -1.49 4.04
CA THR A 113 7.62 -0.30 3.84
C THR A 113 9.02 -0.69 3.38
N PRO A 114 9.51 -0.15 2.22
CA PRO A 114 10.88 -0.38 1.76
C PRO A 114 11.92 0.03 2.80
N GLU A 115 13.05 -0.67 2.86
CA GLU A 115 14.10 -0.45 3.87
C GLU A 115 14.55 1.03 3.92
N THR A 116 14.67 1.67 2.77
CA THR A 116 15.04 3.09 2.63
C THR A 116 14.08 4.04 3.36
N HIS A 117 12.83 3.62 3.60
CA HIS A 117 11.77 4.45 4.20
C HIS A 117 11.36 4.02 5.61
N ARG A 118 11.92 2.92 6.17
CA ARG A 118 11.50 2.40 7.48
C ARG A 118 11.62 3.41 8.62
N LYS A 119 12.74 4.15 8.70
CA LYS A 119 12.91 5.20 9.73
C LYS A 119 11.86 6.30 9.62
N ARG A 120 11.39 6.61 8.41
CA ARG A 120 10.33 7.61 8.20
C ARG A 120 8.99 7.02 8.62
N ALA A 121 8.69 5.78 8.26
CA ALA A 121 7.48 5.08 8.70
C ALA A 121 7.41 4.94 10.24
N GLU A 122 8.49 4.63 10.93
CA GLU A 122 8.53 4.59 12.41
C GLU A 122 8.14 5.94 13.04
N ARG A 123 8.63 7.05 12.48
CA ARG A 123 8.25 8.40 12.93
C ARG A 123 6.77 8.68 12.73
N VAL A 124 6.22 8.24 11.60
CA VAL A 124 4.79 8.38 11.29
C VAL A 124 3.93 7.54 12.22
N MET A 125 4.29 6.28 12.45
CA MET A 125 3.60 5.43 13.43
C MET A 125 3.62 6.06 14.83
N THR A 126 4.76 6.65 15.21
CA THR A 126 4.88 7.38 16.49
C THR A 126 3.97 8.59 16.50
N ALA A 127 3.99 9.42 15.45
CA ALA A 127 3.14 10.59 15.33
C ALA A 127 1.65 10.24 15.41
N LEU A 128 1.19 9.20 14.70
CA LEU A 128 -0.19 8.74 14.73
C LEU A 128 -0.63 8.21 16.11
N ARG A 129 0.30 7.68 16.92
CA ARG A 129 0.02 7.24 18.29
C ARG A 129 0.00 8.40 19.28
N THR A 130 0.89 9.37 19.11
CA THR A 130 0.99 10.55 20.00
C THR A 130 -0.11 11.56 19.72
N THR A 131 -0.41 11.78 18.44
CA THR A 131 -1.39 12.74 17.94
C THR A 131 -2.29 12.01 16.95
N PRO A 132 -3.30 11.26 17.45
CA PRO A 132 -4.18 10.50 16.58
C PRO A 132 -4.96 11.42 15.63
N PRO A 133 -5.22 10.98 14.39
CA PRO A 133 -6.06 11.69 13.45
C PRO A 133 -7.51 11.78 13.96
N PRO A 134 -8.34 12.65 13.35
CA PRO A 134 -9.75 12.77 13.71
C PRO A 134 -10.51 11.43 13.55
N PRO A 135 -11.52 11.17 14.39
CA PRO A 135 -12.39 10.01 14.21
C PRO A 135 -12.99 9.95 12.81
N GLY A 136 -13.05 8.75 12.24
CA GLY A 136 -13.51 8.52 10.86
C GLY A 136 -12.52 8.95 9.79
N TRP A 137 -11.32 9.46 10.15
CA TRP A 137 -10.30 9.74 9.15
C TRP A 137 -9.91 8.46 8.42
N ARG A 138 -10.12 8.48 7.11
CA ARG A 138 -9.83 7.38 6.20
C ARG A 138 -9.36 7.99 4.87
N PRO A 139 -8.05 8.07 4.63
CA PRO A 139 -7.53 8.63 3.39
C PRO A 139 -8.03 7.78 2.21
N LEU A 140 -8.51 8.43 1.15
CA LEU A 140 -9.01 7.75 -0.06
C LEU A 140 -7.95 7.67 -1.16
N GLY A 141 -6.74 8.16 -0.90
CA GLY A 141 -5.64 8.17 -1.85
C GLY A 141 -4.34 8.64 -1.19
N PRO A 142 -3.20 8.45 -1.86
CA PRO A 142 -1.88 8.79 -1.31
C PRO A 142 -1.69 10.28 -1.05
N ASP A 143 -2.47 11.13 -1.71
CA ASP A 143 -2.35 12.59 -1.66
C ASP A 143 -3.24 13.25 -0.59
N ASP A 144 -3.79 12.46 0.34
CA ASP A 144 -4.43 12.94 1.56
C ASP A 144 -3.54 13.96 2.30
N GLU A 145 -4.15 15.05 2.77
CA GLU A 145 -3.44 16.19 3.35
C GLU A 145 -2.63 15.82 4.60
N LEU A 146 -3.18 14.96 5.46
CA LEU A 146 -2.46 14.51 6.65
C LEU A 146 -1.32 13.57 6.26
N LEU A 147 -1.54 12.66 5.30
CA LEU A 147 -0.47 11.79 4.80
C LEU A 147 0.68 12.58 4.18
N ARG A 148 0.39 13.62 3.39
CA ARG A 148 1.42 14.50 2.81
C ARG A 148 2.19 15.28 3.87
N THR A 149 1.54 15.61 4.98
CA THR A 149 2.19 16.28 6.11
C THR A 149 3.11 15.31 6.87
N LEU A 150 2.66 14.07 7.09
CA LEU A 150 3.42 13.05 7.83
C LEU A 150 4.56 12.43 7.00
N LEU A 151 4.34 12.28 5.69
CA LEU A 151 5.28 11.70 4.71
C LEU A 151 5.37 12.61 3.48
N PRO A 152 6.03 13.78 3.60
CA PRO A 152 6.24 14.69 2.47
C PRO A 152 7.13 14.04 1.42
N ASP A 153 6.93 14.37 0.14
CA ASP A 153 7.81 13.89 -0.92
C ASP A 153 9.26 14.29 -0.66
N GLU A 154 10.19 13.48 -1.15
CA GLU A 154 11.62 13.78 -1.07
C GLU A 154 11.90 14.97 -2.00
N GLU A 155 12.61 15.98 -1.49
CA GLU A 155 13.11 17.07 -2.32
C GLU A 155 14.11 16.48 -3.32
N VAL A 156 13.87 16.70 -4.62
CA VAL A 156 14.71 16.26 -5.74
C VAL A 156 15.96 17.13 -5.84
#